data_AF-A0A935C3H5-F1
#
_entry.id   AF-A0A935C3H5-F1
#
_cell.length_a   1.000
_cell.length_b   1.000
_cell.length_c   1.000
_cell.angle_alpha   90.00
_cell.angle_beta   90.00
_cell.angle_gamma   90.00
#
_symmetry.space_group_name_H-M   'P 1'
#
loop_
_entity.id
_entity.type
_entity.pdbx_description
1 polymer ?
#
loop_
_entity_poly.entity_id
_entity_poly.type
_entity_poly.pdbx_seq_one_letter_code
_entity_poly.pdbx_strand_id
1 'polypeptide(L)' 'MIDWSTCNAVERDPERVSGAWVFRGTRIPVAALFENLEDGVPVHQFVALFPGVTLEQARAVLEHAARSAMVEA' A
#
# COMPACT_ATOMS: atom_id res chain seq x y z
N MET A 1 2.04 13.56 7.31
CA MET A 1 1.19 12.88 6.30
C MET A 1 2.14 12.15 5.35
N ILE A 2 1.93 10.87 5.06
CA ILE A 2 2.84 10.09 4.20
C ILE A 2 2.72 10.59 2.76
N ASP A 3 3.83 11.03 2.17
CA ASP A 3 3.90 11.33 0.74
C ASP A 3 4.09 10.03 -0.06
N TRP A 4 2.98 9.47 -0.52
CA TRP A 4 2.95 8.23 -1.30
C TRP A 4 3.47 8.41 -2.73
N SER A 5 3.61 9.65 -3.23
CA SER A 5 4.10 9.89 -4.60
C SER A 5 5.56 9.46 -4.80
N THR A 6 6.30 9.29 -3.70
CA THR A 6 7.69 8.83 -3.68
C THR A 6 7.82 7.30 -3.50
N CYS A 7 6.71 6.56 -3.46
CA CYS A 7 6.71 5.10 -3.37
C CYS A 7 6.37 4.46 -4.74
N ASN A 8 7.33 3.76 -5.35
CA ASN A 8 7.16 3.15 -6.66
C ASN A 8 6.15 1.97 -6.68
N ALA A 9 5.80 1.41 -5.51
CA ALA A 9 4.86 0.30 -5.41
C ALA A 9 3.39 0.73 -5.55
N VAL A 10 3.12 2.03 -5.51
CA VAL A 10 1.76 2.58 -5.54
C VAL A 10 1.60 3.55 -6.71
N GLU A 11 0.36 3.77 -7.10
CA GLU A 11 -0.03 4.79 -8.08
C GLU A 11 -1.34 5.43 -7.65
N ARG A 12 -1.61 6.62 -8.20
CA ARG A 12 -2.84 7.36 -7.98
C ARG A 12 -3.28 7.96 -9.29
N ASP A 13 -4.57 7.86 -9.55
CA ASP A 13 -5.24 8.48 -10.68
C ASP A 13 -6.55 9.07 -10.13
N PRO A 14 -6.79 10.39 -10.29
CA PRO A 14 -8.01 11.05 -9.80
C PRO A 14 -9.31 10.39 -10.29
N GLU A 15 -9.30 9.74 -11.45
CA GLU A 15 -10.46 9.09 -12.04
C GLU A 15 -10.63 7.63 -11.60
N ARG A 16 -9.63 7.06 -10.90
CA ARG A 16 -9.66 5.67 -10.43
C ARG A 16 -9.85 5.60 -8.93
N VAL A 17 -10.81 4.77 -8.50
CA VAL A 17 -11.05 4.48 -7.07
C VAL A 17 -11.20 5.76 -6.24
N SER A 18 -11.95 6.74 -6.76
CA SER A 18 -12.15 8.06 -6.16
C SER A 18 -10.85 8.79 -5.79
N GLY A 19 -9.78 8.57 -6.56
CA GLY A 19 -8.48 9.18 -6.32
C GLY A 19 -7.73 8.59 -5.13
N ALA A 20 -8.02 7.37 -4.69
CA ALA A 20 -7.23 6.70 -3.66
C ALA A 20 -5.85 6.27 -4.19
N TRP A 21 -4.86 6.18 -3.29
CA TRP A 21 -3.61 5.47 -3.59
C TRP A 21 -3.88 3.97 -3.65
N VAL A 22 -3.47 3.34 -4.74
CA VAL A 22 -3.64 1.91 -4.98
C VAL A 22 -2.29 1.26 -5.24
N PHE A 23 -2.19 -0.06 -5.02
CA PHE A 23 -1.03 -0.82 -5.48
C PHE A 23 -0.91 -0.72 -7.00
N ARG A 24 0.31 -0.45 -7.48
CA ARG A 24 0.60 -0.23 -8.90
C ARG A 24 0.12 -1.41 -9.75
N GLY A 25 -0.61 -1.11 -10.82
CA GLY A 25 -1.19 -2.12 -11.70
C GLY A 25 -2.45 -2.80 -11.15
N THR A 26 -2.99 -2.32 -10.03
CA THR A 26 -4.20 -2.88 -9.41
C THR A 26 -5.26 -1.79 -9.14
N ARG A 27 -6.41 -2.22 -8.61
CA ARG A 27 -7.42 -1.31 -8.01
C ARG A 27 -7.50 -1.46 -6.49
N ILE A 28 -6.52 -2.14 -5.88
CA ILE A 28 -6.50 -2.44 -4.45
C ILE A 28 -5.94 -1.24 -3.70
N PRO A 29 -6.72 -0.61 -2.81
CA PRO A 29 -6.25 0.53 -2.02
C PRO A 29 -5.06 0.16 -1.13
N VAL A 30 -4.14 1.09 -0.92
CA VAL A 30 -3.07 0.96 0.07
C VAL A 30 -3.63 0.74 1.47
N ALA A 31 -4.76 1.39 1.79
CA ALA A 31 -5.47 1.22 3.06
C ALA A 31 -5.84 -0.24 3.34
N ALA A 32 -6.20 -1.03 2.32
CA ALA A 32 -6.57 -2.42 2.48
C ALA A 32 -5.44 -3.27 3.11
N LEU A 33 -4.17 -2.94 2.84
CA LEU A 33 -3.05 -3.63 3.50
C LEU A 33 -3.07 -3.40 5.01
N PHE A 34 -3.25 -2.16 5.44
CA PHE A 34 -3.23 -1.81 6.87
C PHE A 34 -4.48 -2.33 7.58
N GLU A 35 -5.65 -2.20 6.98
CA GLU A 35 -6.91 -2.78 7.49
C GLU A 35 -6.78 -4.30 7.71
N ASN A 36 -6.22 -5.03 6.74
CA ASN A 36 -5.99 -6.47 6.88
C ASN A 36 -4.95 -6.80 7.97
N LEU A 37 -3.90 -5.98 8.10
CA LEU A 37 -2.90 -6.17 9.16
C LEU A 37 -3.50 -5.93 10.56
N GLU A 38 -4.41 -4.96 10.70
CA GLU A 38 -5.17 -4.69 11.93
C GLU A 38 -6.07 -5.88 12.31
N ASP A 39 -6.64 -6.57 11.31
CA ASP A 39 -7.41 -7.80 11.48
C ASP A 39 -6.53 -9.05 11.72
N GLY A 40 -5.21 -8.89 11.85
CA GLY A 40 -4.27 -9.97 12.12
C GLY A 40 -3.87 -10.80 10.90
N VAL A 41 -4.18 -10.34 9.68
CA VAL A 41 -3.78 -10.99 8.43
C VAL A 41 -2.32 -10.67 8.12
N PRO A 42 -1.38 -11.63 8.18
CA PRO A 42 0.00 -11.37 7.85
C PRO A 42 0.19 -11.08 6.35
N VAL A 43 1.25 -10.34 6.01
CA VAL A 43 1.52 -9.84 4.65
C VAL A 43 1.49 -10.94 3.57
N HIS A 44 2.01 -12.13 3.86
CA HIS A 44 2.02 -13.24 2.90
C HIS A 44 0.61 -13.78 2.61
N GLN A 45 -0.32 -13.67 3.55
CA GLN A 45 -1.71 -14.03 3.37
C GLN A 45 -2.47 -12.92 2.63
N PHE A 46 -2.18 -11.65 2.93
CA PHE A 46 -2.74 -10.52 2.19
C PHE A 46 -2.51 -10.62 0.68
N VAL A 47 -1.27 -10.92 0.24
CA VAL A 47 -0.98 -11.07 -1.20
C VAL A 47 -1.65 -12.30 -1.83
N ALA A 48 -2.03 -13.30 -1.03
CA ALA A 48 -2.83 -14.42 -1.49
C ALA A 48 -4.32 -14.04 -1.66
N LEU A 49 -4.84 -13.13 -0.82
CA LEU A 49 -6.21 -12.61 -0.90
C LEU A 49 -6.40 -11.62 -2.05
N PHE A 50 -5.34 -10.91 -2.44
CA PHE A 50 -5.38 -9.91 -3.50
C PHE A 50 -4.40 -10.23 -4.65
N PRO A 51 -4.74 -11.23 -5.50
CA PRO A 51 -3.94 -11.56 -6.67
C PRO A 51 -3.72 -10.31 -7.54
N GLY A 52 -2.46 -9.95 -7.76
CA GLY A 52 -2.06 -8.72 -8.46
C GLY A 52 -1.22 -7.79 -7.59
N VAL A 53 -1.32 -7.88 -6.26
CA VAL A 53 -0.35 -7.26 -5.35
C VAL A 53 0.78 -8.23 -5.08
N THR A 54 2.01 -7.82 -5.38
CA THR A 54 3.18 -8.67 -5.09
C THR A 54 3.66 -8.49 -3.65
N LEU A 55 4.37 -9.51 -3.13
CA LEU A 55 4.99 -9.41 -1.81
C LEU A 55 5.99 -8.24 -1.73
N GLU A 56 6.70 -7.98 -2.83
CA GLU A 56 7.65 -6.88 -2.95
C GLU A 56 6.93 -5.52 -2.86
N GLN A 57 5.79 -5.37 -3.54
CA GLN A 57 4.98 -4.16 -3.46
C GLN A 57 4.45 -3.93 -2.03
N ALA A 58 3.92 -4.97 -1.38
CA ALA A 58 3.43 -4.88 -0.01
C ALA A 58 4.54 -4.49 0.97
N ARG A 59 5.73 -5.09 0.85
CA ARG A 59 6.90 -4.71 1.65
C ARG A 59 7.34 -3.27 1.40
N ALA A 60 7.43 -2.85 0.15
CA ALA A 60 7.82 -1.49 -0.21
C ALA A 60 6.86 -0.44 0.38
N VAL A 61 5.55 -0.72 0.44
CA VAL A 61 4.57 0.14 1.12
C VAL A 61 4.83 0.23 2.63
N LEU A 62 5.07 -0.90 3.30
CA LEU A 62 5.36 -0.93 4.74
C LEU A 62 6.66 -0.19 5.07
N GLU A 63 7.72 -0.43 4.31
CA GLU A 63 8.99 0.26 4.47
C GLU A 63 8.85 1.76 4.23
N HIS A 64 8.05 2.16 3.24
CA HIS A 64 7.80 3.57 2.97
C HIS A 64 7.09 4.25 4.13
N ALA A 65 6.02 3.63 4.64
CA ALA A 65 5.30 4.13 5.80
C ALA A 65 6.21 4.24 7.03
N ALA A 66 7.05 3.22 7.29
CA ALA A 66 8.02 3.23 8.37
C ALA A 66 9.05 4.37 8.22
N ARG A 67 9.61 4.56 7.02
CA ARG A 67 10.52 5.69 6.75
C ARG A 67 9.86 7.03 6.96
N SER A 68 8.64 7.22 6.45
CA SER A 68 7.88 8.46 6.64
C SER A 68 7.51 8.74 8.10
N ALA A 69 7.48 7.72 8.96
CA ALA A 69 7.25 7.89 10.39
C ALA A 69 8.53 8.25 11.19
N MET A 70 9.72 7.98 10.63
CA MET A 70 11.01 8.31 11.26
C MET A 70 11.51 9.72 10.92
N VAL A 71 11.01 10.31 9.83
CA VAL A 71 11.33 11.69 9.46
C VAL A 71 10.49 12.62 10.33
N GLU A 72 11.14 13.27 11.31
CA GLU A 72 10.51 14.31 12.12
C GLU A 72 9.97 15.45 11.23
N ALA A 73 8.84 16.02 11.64
CA ALA A 73 8.24 17.21 11.06
C ALA A 73 9.10 18.46 11.30
#